data_AF-A0A8X6TN37-F1
#
_entry.id   AF-A0A8X6TN37-F1
#
_cell.length_a   1.000
_cell.length_b   1.000
_cell.length_c   1.000
_cell.angle_alpha   90.00
_cell.angle_beta   90.00
_cell.angle_gamma   90.00
#
_symmetry.space_group_name_H-M   'P 1'
#
loop_
_entity.id
_entity.type
_entity.pdbx_description
1 polymer ?
#
loop_
_entity_poly.entity_id
_entity_poly.type
_entity_poly.pdbx_seq_one_letter_code
_entity_poly.pdbx_strand_id
1 'polypeptide(L)'
;MISFPFVSEDETNCPPGEAWSECEGGCEHNCSNAGKPIICPRMCVPGCVCDDPGTVRGPEGNCIPSPLCPASPRTGFFPETKSTLMSQELYGFVFSSVFNRHST
;
A
#
# COMPACT_ATOMS: atom_id res chain seq x y z
N MET A 1 -26.43 3.95 22.97
CA MET A 1 -25.86 5.00 22.11
C MET A 1 -24.46 4.56 21.78
N ILE A 2 -24.20 4.35 20.50
CA ILE A 2 -23.03 3.64 19.96
C ILE A 2 -21.77 4.47 20.23
N SER A 3 -20.93 4.03 21.16
CA SER A 3 -19.57 4.50 21.35
C SER A 3 -18.70 3.94 20.24
N PHE A 4 -18.81 4.49 19.04
CA PHE A 4 -17.68 4.44 18.11
C PHE A 4 -16.55 5.22 18.77
N PRO A 5 -15.30 4.73 18.76
CA PRO A 5 -14.17 5.56 19.13
C PRO A 5 -14.15 6.71 18.13
N PHE A 6 -14.76 7.82 18.55
CA PHE A 6 -14.58 9.14 18.00
C PHE A 6 -13.08 9.32 17.89
N VAL A 7 -12.63 9.44 16.66
CA VAL A 7 -11.24 9.31 16.27
C VAL A 7 -10.36 10.17 17.17
N SER A 8 -9.30 9.57 17.72
CA SER A 8 -8.23 10.30 18.40
C SER A 8 -7.37 10.99 17.34
N GLU A 9 -7.96 11.97 16.67
CA GLU A 9 -7.34 12.83 15.66
C GLU A 9 -6.97 14.14 16.35
N ASP A 10 -5.70 14.51 16.18
CA ASP A 10 -5.04 15.74 16.62
C ASP A 10 -4.38 15.71 18.00
N GLU A 11 -3.05 15.51 18.01
CA GLU A 11 -2.16 16.59 18.46
C GLU A 11 -0.72 16.29 17.96
N THR A 12 -0.39 16.72 16.73
CA THR A 12 0.98 16.90 16.16
C THR A 12 1.52 15.87 15.16
N ASN A 13 0.80 14.82 14.72
CA ASN A 13 1.33 13.96 13.66
C ASN A 13 0.23 13.41 12.76
N CYS A 14 0.57 13.31 11.49
CA CYS A 14 -0.26 12.89 10.38
C CYS A 14 -0.99 11.55 10.63
N PRO A 15 -2.06 11.25 9.87
CA PRO A 15 -2.75 9.95 9.97
C PRO A 15 -1.76 8.79 9.75
N PRO A 16 -2.08 7.57 10.25
CA PRO A 16 -1.19 6.44 10.13
C PRO A 16 -0.83 6.16 8.66
N GLY A 17 0.46 6.12 8.36
CA GLY A 17 1.00 5.99 6.99
C GLY A 17 1.42 7.31 6.34
N GLU A 18 1.22 8.44 7.03
CA GLU A 18 1.72 9.76 6.66
C GLU A 18 2.77 10.24 7.69
N ALA A 19 3.79 10.94 7.22
CA ALA A 19 4.81 11.63 8.01
C ALA A 19 4.69 13.14 7.83
N TRP A 20 4.95 13.90 8.90
CA TRP A 20 4.99 15.36 8.81
C TRP A 20 6.28 15.81 8.12
N SER A 21 6.15 16.55 7.03
CA SER A 21 7.27 17.20 6.34
C SER A 21 7.12 18.71 6.35
N GLU A 22 8.21 19.43 6.57
CA GLU A 22 8.22 20.90 6.63
C GLU A 22 8.20 21.57 5.24
N CYS A 23 8.49 20.81 4.18
CA CYS A 23 8.61 21.35 2.82
C CYS A 23 7.87 20.55 1.75
N GLU A 24 7.56 19.28 1.98
CA GLU A 24 7.08 18.38 0.94
C GLU A 24 5.55 18.24 0.89
N GLY A 25 4.83 18.83 1.84
CA GLY A 25 3.36 18.76 1.92
C GLY A 25 2.62 19.31 0.69
N GLY A 26 3.29 20.14 -0.11
CA GLY A 26 2.75 20.71 -1.35
C GLY A 26 3.19 20.02 -2.64
N CYS A 27 4.06 19.01 -2.59
CA CYS A 27 4.59 18.35 -3.79
C CYS A 27 4.65 16.82 -3.71
N GLU A 28 3.60 16.22 -3.18
CA GLU A 28 3.45 14.77 -3.22
C GLU A 28 2.91 14.28 -4.57
N HIS A 29 3.37 13.12 -5.00
CA HIS A 29 2.78 12.39 -6.12
C HIS A 29 1.39 11.87 -5.73
N ASN A 30 0.41 12.05 -6.62
CA ASN A 30 -0.93 11.47 -6.48
C ASN A 30 -1.16 10.42 -7.57
N CYS A 31 -2.25 9.65 -7.47
CA CYS A 31 -2.59 8.66 -8.49
C CYS A 31 -2.77 9.23 -9.92
N SER A 32 -3.08 10.52 -10.06
CA SER A 32 -3.19 11.18 -11.38
C SER A 32 -1.82 11.51 -12.00
N ASN A 33 -0.80 11.71 -11.16
CA ASN A 33 0.55 12.11 -11.53
C ASN A 33 1.61 11.05 -11.19
N ALA A 34 1.17 9.84 -10.84
CA ALA A 34 2.05 8.71 -10.56
C ALA A 34 2.93 8.42 -11.80
N GLY A 35 4.25 8.50 -11.63
CA GLY A 35 5.22 8.28 -12.71
C GLY A 35 5.39 9.44 -13.70
N LYS A 36 4.81 10.62 -13.43
CA LYS A 36 5.05 11.85 -14.20
C LYS A 36 5.94 12.82 -13.40
N PRO A 37 6.80 13.62 -14.06
CA PRO A 37 7.50 14.70 -13.39
C PRO A 37 6.49 15.77 -12.96
N ILE A 38 6.36 15.99 -11.65
CA ILE A 38 5.57 17.08 -11.08
C ILE A 38 6.45 18.32 -10.95
N ILE A 39 5.90 19.47 -11.32
CA ILE A 39 6.59 20.76 -11.14
C ILE A 39 6.24 21.25 -9.74
N CYS A 40 7.14 21.04 -8.79
CA CYS A 40 7.00 21.57 -7.44
C CYS A 40 7.24 23.08 -7.43
N PRO A 41 6.42 23.87 -6.74
CA PRO A 41 6.81 25.24 -6.41
C PRO A 41 8.06 25.21 -5.53
N ARG A 42 8.96 26.20 -5.67
CA ARG A 42 10.12 26.35 -4.76
C ARG A 42 9.72 26.80 -3.34
N MET A 43 8.43 27.00 -3.11
CA MET A 43 7.88 27.39 -1.82
C MET A 43 7.69 26.10 -1.01
N CYS A 44 8.35 26.02 0.13
CA CYS A 44 8.12 24.94 1.09
C CYS A 44 6.71 25.06 1.65
N VAL A 45 5.95 23.97 1.56
CA VAL A 45 4.63 23.88 2.16
C VAL A 45 4.70 22.78 3.22
N PRO A 46 4.60 23.13 4.52
CA PRO A 46 4.55 22.13 5.56
C PRO A 46 3.23 21.37 5.50
N GLY A 47 3.28 20.07 5.71
CA GLY A 47 2.11 19.21 5.70
C GLY A 47 2.45 17.73 5.79
N CYS A 48 1.40 16.92 5.78
CA CYS A 48 1.51 15.48 5.81
C CYS A 48 1.77 14.91 4.43
N VAL A 49 2.81 14.08 4.36
CA VAL A 49 3.27 13.37 3.15
C VAL A 49 3.27 11.88 3.42
N CYS A 50 3.12 11.05 2.40
CA CYS A 50 3.22 9.61 2.56
C CYS A 50 4.65 9.22 2.97
N ASP A 51 4.77 8.49 4.09
CA ASP A 51 6.07 8.09 4.67
C ASP A 51 6.76 7.01 3.81
N ASP A 52 5.97 6.12 3.20
CA ASP A 52 6.47 4.97 2.48
C ASP A 52 7.01 5.33 1.08
N PRO A 53 8.25 4.94 0.73
CA PRO A 53 8.82 5.21 -0.58
C PRO A 53 8.04 4.49 -1.69
N GLY A 54 7.60 5.24 -2.70
CA GLY A 54 6.81 4.70 -3.81
C GLY A 54 5.31 4.61 -3.56
N THR A 55 4.84 5.14 -2.42
CA THR A 55 3.43 5.45 -2.22
C THR A 55 3.08 6.83 -2.77
N VAL A 56 1.81 6.99 -3.09
CA VAL A 56 1.22 8.18 -3.69
C VAL A 56 -0.14 8.42 -3.07
N ARG A 57 -0.59 9.67 -3.09
CA ARG A 57 -1.90 10.01 -2.54
C ARG A 57 -3.02 9.48 -3.43
N GLY A 58 -3.83 8.62 -2.84
CA GLY A 58 -5.01 8.03 -3.45
C GLY A 58 -6.17 9.03 -3.60
N PRO A 59 -7.22 8.67 -4.36
CA PRO A 59 -8.40 9.52 -4.53
C PRO A 59 -9.19 9.75 -3.24
N GLU A 60 -9.07 8.84 -2.27
CA GLU A 60 -9.72 8.92 -0.96
C GLU A 60 -8.88 9.70 0.07
N GLY A 61 -7.71 10.22 -0.33
CA GLY A 61 -6.81 10.93 0.58
C GLY A 61 -5.80 10.04 1.30
N ASN A 62 -5.91 8.71 1.15
CA ASN A 62 -5.03 7.72 1.78
C ASN A 62 -3.73 7.51 0.98
N CYS A 63 -2.63 7.21 1.66
CA CYS A 63 -1.39 6.76 1.03
C CYS A 63 -1.51 5.33 0.50
N ILE A 64 -1.38 5.16 -0.81
CA ILE A 64 -1.41 3.85 -1.46
C ILE A 64 -0.19 3.68 -2.37
N PRO A 65 0.29 2.45 -2.58
CA PRO A 65 1.34 2.21 -3.55
C PRO A 65 0.92 2.68 -4.95
N SER A 66 1.83 3.32 -5.68
CA SER A 66 1.64 3.68 -7.10
C SER A 66 0.96 2.59 -7.96
N PRO A 67 1.32 1.28 -7.85
CA PRO A 67 0.65 0.22 -8.63
C PRO A 67 -0.79 -0.10 -8.18
N LEU A 68 -1.21 0.35 -6.99
CA LEU A 68 -2.56 0.17 -6.44
C LEU A 68 -3.49 1.35 -6.79
N CYS A 69 -2.99 2.38 -7.47
CA CYS A 69 -3.84 3.44 -7.97
C CYS A 69 -4.92 2.87 -8.89
N PRO A 70 -6.17 3.36 -8.80
CA PRO A 70 -7.23 2.95 -9.70
C PRO A 70 -6.87 3.44 -11.11
N ALA A 71 -6.20 2.58 -11.87
CA ALA A 71 -6.12 2.75 -13.31
C ALA A 71 -7.57 2.80 -13.79
N SER A 72 -7.94 3.88 -14.47
CA SER A 72 -9.23 3.98 -15.15
C SER A 72 -9.59 2.63 -15.80
N PRO A 73 -10.85 2.17 -15.78
CA PRO A 73 -11.26 0.79 -16.06
C PRO A 73 -11.09 0.34 -17.53
N ARG A 74 -10.06 0.82 -18.24
CA ARG A 74 -9.75 0.48 -19.62
C ARG A 74 -8.60 -0.50 -19.78
N THR A 75 -8.01 -1.04 -18.72
CA THR A 75 -7.15 -2.24 -18.82
C THR A 75 -7.03 -2.89 -17.46
N GLY A 76 -7.66 -4.06 -17.31
CA GLY A 76 -7.55 -4.87 -16.11
C GLY A 76 -6.11 -5.31 -15.88
N PHE A 77 -5.55 -4.89 -14.75
CA PHE A 77 -4.65 -5.72 -13.95
C PHE A 77 -4.74 -5.24 -12.51
N PHE A 78 -5.83 -5.63 -11.85
CA PHE A 78 -5.95 -5.58 -10.40
C PHE A 78 -5.19 -6.81 -9.89
N PRO A 79 -4.01 -6.70 -9.23
CA PRO A 79 -3.54 -7.80 -8.41
C PRO A 79 -4.37 -7.78 -7.12
N GLU A 80 -5.61 -8.29 -7.18
CA GLU A 80 -6.24 -8.78 -5.96
C GLU A 80 -5.40 -9.97 -5.51
N THR A 81 -4.66 -9.76 -4.41
CA THR A 81 -4.27 -10.80 -3.47
C THR A 81 -3.67 -12.08 -4.09
N LYS A 82 -2.37 -12.07 -4.35
CA LYS A 82 -1.56 -13.30 -4.29
C LYS A 82 -0.32 -13.11 -3.42
N SER A 83 -0.53 -12.70 -2.18
CA SER A 83 0.44 -12.86 -1.09
C SER A 83 0.08 -14.09 -0.24
N THR A 84 -0.15 -15.24 -0.88
CA THR A 84 -0.24 -16.55 -0.19
C THR A 84 0.26 -17.71 -1.05
N LEU A 85 1.07 -17.49 -2.09
CA LEU A 85 1.79 -18.60 -2.76
C LEU A 85 3.29 -18.59 -2.42
N MET A 86 3.54 -18.28 -1.15
CA MET A 86 4.80 -18.28 -0.41
C MET A 86 5.42 -19.62 0.01
N SER A 87 4.69 -20.76 0.08
CA SER A 87 5.18 -21.78 1.05
C SER A 87 4.64 -23.23 1.07
N GLN A 88 3.80 -23.74 0.15
CA GLN A 88 3.22 -25.10 0.33
C GLN A 88 3.51 -26.17 -0.74
N GLU A 89 4.19 -25.88 -1.85
CA GLU A 89 4.43 -26.87 -2.91
C GLU A 89 5.73 -27.69 -2.76
N LEU A 90 6.35 -27.73 -1.57
CA LEU A 90 7.58 -28.52 -1.34
C LEU A 90 7.48 -29.57 -0.23
N TYR A 91 6.40 -29.59 0.56
CA TYR A 91 6.22 -30.57 1.65
C TYR A 91 5.31 -31.76 1.30
N GLY A 92 4.62 -31.72 0.15
CA GLY A 92 3.62 -32.73 -0.24
C GLY A 92 4.15 -33.97 -0.98
N PHE A 93 5.26 -33.87 -1.72
CA PHE A 93 5.73 -34.99 -2.54
C PHE A 93 6.84 -35.86 -1.91
N VAL A 94 7.41 -35.44 -0.78
CA VAL A 94 8.37 -36.28 -0.03
C VAL A 94 7.68 -37.45 0.68
N PHE A 95 6.36 -37.36 0.94
CA PHE A 95 5.61 -38.37 1.70
C PHE A 95 5.19 -39.62 0.90
N SER A 96 5.03 -39.54 -0.43
CA SER A 96 4.62 -40.72 -1.22
C SER A 96 5.72 -41.77 -1.42
N SER A 97 6.99 -41.42 -1.14
CA SER A 97 8.14 -42.33 -1.34
C SER A 97 8.56 -43.06 -0.07
N VAL A 98 8.12 -42.61 1.11
CA VAL A 98 8.64 -43.09 2.42
C VAL A 98 7.64 -44.00 3.16
N PHE A 99 6.33 -43.87 2.91
CA PHE A 99 5.34 -44.79 3.49
C PHE A 99 5.22 -46.09 2.67
N ASN A 100 6.20 -46.96 2.95
CA ASN A 100 6.16 -48.41 2.98
C ASN A 100 4.77 -49.03 2.69
N ARG A 101 4.65 -49.95 1.72
CA ARG A 101 5.15 -51.34 1.82
C ARG A 101 4.52 -52.09 3.01
N HIS A 102 3.24 -52.41 2.90
CA HIS A 102 2.63 -53.56 3.57
C HIS A 102 1.40 -54.01 2.77
N SER A 103 1.66 -54.84 1.75
CA SER A 103 0.62 -55.61 1.08
C SER A 103 1.18 -57.03 0.90
N THR A 104 1.11 -57.78 2.00
CA THR A 104 1.18 -59.25 2.03
C THR A 104 0.22 -59.72 3.11
#